data_AF-A0A7V3X5F5-F1
#
_entry.id   AF-A0A7V3X5F5-F1
#
_cell.length_a   1.000
_cell.length_b   1.000
_cell.length_c   1.000
_cell.angle_alpha   90.00
_cell.angle_beta   90.00
_cell.angle_gamma   90.00
#
_symmetry.space_group_name_H-M   'P 1'
#
loop_
_entity.id
_entity.type
_entity.pdbx_description
1 polymer ?
#
loop_
_entity_poly.entity_id
_entity_poly.type
_entity_poly.pdbx_seq_one_letter_code
_entity_poly.pdbx_strand_id
1 'polypeptide(L)'
;ELVIAQGQENSARKDLTFIEKANFARQMVAAGYKRKVIGDALHMDKTLISRMLSVADRTPLPLIEAIGAAPGIGRDRWLALANLLEQFSGDATALAVGETSDKRFEAVMRGLHKPNPKSQQAGESIRSDNDTQIATASRKKDKVVLTINSNNADGFGDWLVTHLAEIHRNWKDSTGG
;
A
#
# COMPACT_ATOMS: atom_id res chain seq x y z
N GLU A 1 -7.98 -21.88 -31.52
CA GLU A 1 -8.68 -20.66 -31.99
C GLU A 1 -10.04 -20.39 -31.35
N LEU A 2 -10.46 -21.12 -30.30
CA LEU A 2 -11.76 -20.91 -29.61
C LEU A 2 -11.71 -19.87 -28.46
N VAL A 3 -10.53 -19.61 -27.89
CA VAL A 3 -10.38 -18.72 -26.72
C VAL A 3 -10.58 -17.24 -27.09
N ILE A 4 -10.22 -16.84 -28.32
CA ILE A 4 -10.37 -15.46 -28.81
C ILE A 4 -11.84 -15.12 -29.06
N ALA A 5 -12.63 -16.07 -29.59
CA ALA A 5 -14.05 -15.88 -29.86
C ALA A 5 -14.89 -15.75 -28.56
N GLN A 6 -14.61 -16.57 -27.54
CA GLN A 6 -15.30 -16.46 -26.25
C GLN A 6 -14.91 -15.19 -25.48
N GLY A 7 -13.66 -14.73 -25.65
CA GLY A 7 -13.18 -13.46 -25.10
C GLY A 7 -13.94 -12.26 -25.65
N GLN A 8 -14.25 -12.27 -26.96
CA GLN A 8 -15.03 -11.20 -27.60
C GLN A 8 -16.53 -11.23 -27.24
N GLU A 9 -17.14 -12.40 -27.07
CA GLU A 9 -18.57 -12.48 -26.67
C GLU A 9 -18.83 -12.01 -25.22
N ASN A 10 -17.88 -12.18 -24.30
CA ASN A 10 -18.03 -11.69 -22.92
C ASN A 10 -17.66 -10.22 -22.73
N SER A 11 -16.70 -9.69 -23.51
CA SER A 11 -16.28 -8.29 -23.39
C SER A 11 -17.25 -7.30 -24.03
N ALA A 12 -18.18 -7.74 -24.89
CA ALA A 12 -19.23 -6.91 -25.47
C ALA A 12 -20.51 -6.76 -24.60
N ARG A 13 -20.70 -7.56 -23.54
CA ARG A 13 -21.92 -7.52 -22.68
C ARG A 13 -21.74 -6.85 -21.32
N LYS A 14 -20.50 -6.66 -20.87
CA LYS A 14 -20.16 -5.87 -19.68
C LYS A 14 -18.87 -5.13 -19.98
N ASP A 15 -18.88 -3.81 -19.81
CA ASP A 15 -17.64 -3.04 -19.77
C ASP A 15 -16.78 -3.59 -18.62
N LEU A 16 -15.79 -4.41 -18.97
CA LEU A 16 -14.85 -4.94 -17.99
C LEU A 16 -14.23 -3.77 -17.22
N THR A 17 -14.19 -3.91 -15.91
CA THR A 17 -13.55 -2.96 -15.01
C THR A 17 -12.06 -2.87 -15.32
N PHE A 18 -11.40 -1.81 -14.82
CA PHE A 18 -9.96 -1.62 -15.05
C PHE A 18 -9.14 -2.86 -14.66
N ILE A 19 -9.43 -3.45 -13.49
CA ILE A 19 -8.67 -4.57 -12.97
C ILE A 19 -8.94 -5.88 -13.73
N GLU A 20 -10.18 -6.09 -14.20
CA GLU A 20 -10.51 -7.24 -15.06
C GLU A 20 -9.76 -7.15 -16.40
N LYS A 21 -9.71 -5.98 -17.01
CA LYS A 21 -8.93 -5.74 -18.25
C LYS A 21 -7.43 -5.95 -18.00
N ALA A 22 -6.90 -5.48 -16.87
CA ALA A 22 -5.51 -5.67 -16.50
C ALA A 22 -5.16 -7.15 -16.29
N ASN A 23 -6.02 -7.91 -15.61
CA ASN A 23 -5.84 -9.35 -15.44
C ASN A 23 -5.93 -10.10 -16.77
N PHE A 24 -6.87 -9.73 -17.65
CA PHE A 24 -6.99 -10.32 -18.97
C PHE A 24 -5.73 -10.06 -19.81
N ALA A 25 -5.19 -8.83 -19.79
CA ALA A 25 -3.93 -8.50 -20.42
C ALA A 25 -2.77 -9.34 -19.87
N ARG A 26 -2.68 -9.51 -18.55
CA ARG A 26 -1.66 -10.37 -17.90
C ARG A 26 -1.77 -11.83 -18.36
N GLN A 27 -2.97 -12.38 -18.45
CA GLN A 27 -3.21 -13.75 -18.93
C GLN A 27 -2.81 -13.92 -20.39
N MET A 28 -3.12 -12.95 -21.27
CA MET A 28 -2.68 -13.00 -22.66
C MET A 28 -1.16 -12.91 -22.81
N VAL A 29 -0.48 -12.09 -22.00
CA VAL A 29 0.99 -12.08 -21.97
C VAL A 29 1.53 -13.44 -21.55
N ALA A 30 0.97 -14.04 -20.49
CA ALA A 30 1.37 -15.37 -20.02
C ALA A 30 1.14 -16.47 -21.08
N ALA A 31 0.11 -16.32 -21.91
CA ALA A 31 -0.17 -17.20 -23.04
C ALA A 31 0.69 -16.93 -24.30
N GLY A 32 1.65 -15.99 -24.23
CA GLY A 32 2.62 -15.71 -25.31
C GLY A 32 2.18 -14.65 -26.32
N TYR A 33 1.05 -13.96 -26.11
CA TYR A 33 0.61 -12.90 -27.02
C TYR A 33 1.45 -11.63 -26.86
N LYS A 34 1.78 -10.99 -27.99
CA LYS A 34 2.50 -9.71 -28.00
C LYS A 34 1.58 -8.58 -27.50
N ARG A 35 2.15 -7.62 -26.74
CA ARG A 35 1.42 -6.44 -26.21
C ARG A 35 0.64 -5.66 -27.27
N LYS A 36 1.11 -5.62 -28.52
CA LYS A 36 0.39 -4.99 -29.64
C LYS A 36 -0.95 -5.69 -29.90
N VAL A 37 -0.93 -7.01 -30.05
CA VAL A 37 -2.14 -7.85 -30.28
C VAL A 37 -3.13 -7.69 -29.13
N ILE A 38 -2.62 -7.61 -27.90
CA ILE A 38 -3.42 -7.36 -26.70
C ILE A 38 -4.10 -5.99 -26.73
N GLY A 39 -3.35 -4.95 -27.10
CA GLY A 39 -3.89 -3.60 -27.26
C GLY A 39 -4.96 -3.55 -28.35
N ASP A 40 -4.72 -4.19 -29.49
CA ASP A 40 -5.67 -4.28 -30.59
C ASP A 40 -6.96 -5.01 -30.14
N ALA A 41 -6.84 -6.13 -29.42
CA ALA A 41 -7.98 -6.90 -28.91
C ALA A 41 -8.81 -6.12 -27.87
N LEU A 42 -8.16 -5.30 -27.04
CA LEU A 42 -8.81 -4.48 -26.01
C LEU A 42 -9.21 -3.08 -26.50
N HIS A 43 -8.89 -2.71 -27.74
CA HIS A 43 -9.01 -1.35 -28.28
C HIS A 43 -8.30 -0.30 -27.39
N MET A 44 -7.08 -0.62 -26.94
CA MET A 44 -6.30 0.19 -26.01
C MET A 44 -4.90 0.51 -26.55
N ASP A 45 -4.43 1.72 -26.25
CA ASP A 45 -3.09 2.14 -26.62
C ASP A 45 -1.99 1.42 -25.81
N LYS A 46 -0.77 1.47 -26.34
CA LYS A 46 0.42 0.84 -25.75
C LYS A 46 0.71 1.34 -24.32
N THR A 47 0.44 2.61 -24.04
CA THR A 47 0.69 3.24 -22.74
C THR A 47 -0.26 2.67 -21.69
N LEU A 48 -1.55 2.56 -22.04
CA LEU A 48 -2.57 1.99 -21.16
C LEU A 48 -2.30 0.52 -20.88
N ILE A 49 -1.96 -0.28 -21.90
CA ILE A 49 -1.56 -1.69 -21.71
C ILE A 49 -0.35 -1.81 -20.79
N SER A 50 0.68 -0.99 -20.99
CA SER A 50 1.87 -1.03 -20.13
C SER A 50 1.54 -0.71 -18.67
N ARG A 51 0.63 0.24 -18.42
CA ARG A 51 0.18 0.58 -17.06
C ARG A 51 -0.67 -0.52 -16.43
N MET A 52 -1.58 -1.10 -17.21
CA MET A 52 -2.41 -2.23 -16.76
C MET A 52 -1.55 -3.42 -16.34
N LEU A 53 -0.60 -3.82 -17.18
CA LEU A 53 0.33 -4.90 -16.86
C LEU A 53 1.14 -4.58 -15.60
N SER A 54 1.66 -3.35 -15.48
CA SER A 54 2.39 -2.93 -14.29
C SER A 54 1.56 -3.03 -13.00
N VAL A 55 0.27 -2.72 -13.03
CA VAL A 55 -0.61 -2.93 -11.86
C VAL A 55 -0.83 -4.41 -11.59
N ALA A 56 -1.16 -5.19 -12.63
CA ALA A 56 -1.48 -6.62 -12.50
C ALA A 56 -0.27 -7.46 -12.04
N ASP A 57 0.95 -7.08 -12.41
CA ASP A 57 2.17 -7.78 -12.01
C ASP A 57 2.56 -7.49 -10.56
N ARG A 58 2.20 -6.30 -10.05
CA ARG A 58 2.52 -5.84 -8.69
C ARG A 58 1.43 -6.10 -7.66
N THR A 59 0.26 -6.53 -8.11
CA THR A 59 -0.87 -6.86 -7.24
C THR A 59 -1.09 -8.38 -7.28
N PRO A 60 -0.89 -9.10 -6.15
CA PRO A 60 -1.08 -10.54 -6.10
C PRO A 60 -2.48 -10.95 -6.60
N LEU A 61 -2.55 -12.00 -7.42
CA LEU A 61 -3.83 -12.50 -7.96
C LEU A 61 -4.86 -12.81 -6.85
N PRO A 62 -4.50 -13.48 -5.74
CA PRO A 62 -5.46 -13.74 -4.65
C PRO A 62 -6.06 -12.47 -4.06
N LEU A 63 -5.30 -11.37 -4.00
CA LEU A 63 -5.80 -10.08 -3.52
C LEU A 63 -6.77 -9.45 -4.51
N ILE A 64 -6.48 -9.52 -5.81
CA ILE A 64 -7.40 -9.05 -6.84
C ILE A 64 -8.72 -9.82 -6.77
N GLU A 65 -8.66 -11.14 -6.60
CA GLU A 65 -9.85 -12.00 -6.46
C GLU A 65 -10.64 -11.67 -5.18
N ALA A 66 -9.95 -11.47 -4.06
CA ALA A 66 -10.58 -11.08 -2.79
C ALA A 66 -11.27 -9.71 -2.89
N ILE A 67 -10.69 -8.74 -3.60
CA ILE A 67 -11.31 -7.43 -3.85
C ILE A 67 -12.48 -7.58 -4.85
N GLY A 68 -12.28 -8.29 -5.96
CA GLY A 68 -13.23 -8.39 -7.07
C GLY A 68 -13.16 -7.20 -8.04
N ALA A 69 -14.19 -7.05 -8.89
CA ALA A 69 -14.17 -6.13 -10.04
C ALA A 69 -13.97 -4.64 -9.71
N ALA A 70 -14.42 -4.20 -8.52
CA ALA A 70 -14.33 -2.82 -8.05
C ALA A 70 -14.67 -1.74 -9.12
N PRO A 71 -15.91 -1.69 -9.66
CA PRO A 71 -16.28 -0.85 -10.79
C PRO A 71 -16.13 0.66 -10.53
N GLY A 72 -16.22 1.12 -9.28
CA GLY A 72 -16.00 2.52 -8.91
C GLY A 72 -14.51 2.90 -8.83
N ILE A 73 -13.60 1.93 -8.93
CA ILE A 73 -12.17 2.12 -8.71
C ILE A 73 -11.42 2.17 -10.03
N GLY A 74 -11.00 3.38 -10.39
CA GLY A 74 -10.22 3.63 -11.60
C GLY A 74 -8.73 3.27 -11.48
N ARG A 75 -8.04 3.42 -12.62
CA ARG A 75 -6.60 3.16 -12.79
C ARG A 75 -5.72 3.73 -11.68
N ASP A 76 -5.88 5.01 -11.36
CA ASP A 76 -4.94 5.72 -10.50
C ASP A 76 -5.01 5.21 -9.05
N ARG A 77 -6.20 4.78 -8.59
CA ARG A 77 -6.35 4.13 -7.28
C ARG A 77 -5.72 2.74 -7.27
N TRP A 78 -5.92 1.94 -8.31
CA TRP A 78 -5.25 0.63 -8.43
C TRP A 78 -3.72 0.74 -8.49
N LEU A 79 -3.20 1.78 -9.16
CA LEU A 79 -1.77 2.08 -9.16
C LEU A 79 -1.28 2.47 -7.76
N ALA A 80 -2.04 3.28 -7.02
CA ALA A 80 -1.71 3.62 -5.65
C ALA A 80 -1.67 2.37 -4.74
N LEU A 81 -2.62 1.46 -4.89
CA LEU A 81 -2.62 0.18 -4.18
C LEU A 81 -1.37 -0.64 -4.51
N ALA A 82 -1.02 -0.79 -5.78
CA ALA A 82 0.17 -1.52 -6.21
C ALA A 82 1.45 -0.95 -5.58
N ASN A 83 1.59 0.38 -5.52
CA ASN A 83 2.75 1.04 -4.89
C ASN A 83 2.80 0.82 -3.36
N LEU A 84 1.65 0.74 -2.69
CA LEU A 84 1.61 0.42 -1.25
C LEU A 84 2.03 -1.02 -0.98
N LEU A 85 1.62 -1.95 -1.85
CA LEU A 85 1.96 -3.37 -1.73
C LEU A 85 3.47 -3.62 -1.87
N GLU A 86 4.19 -2.84 -2.68
CA GLU A 86 5.66 -2.91 -2.77
C GLU A 86 6.35 -2.66 -1.43
N GLN A 87 5.74 -1.88 -0.54
CA GLN A 87 6.26 -1.54 0.79
C GLN A 87 5.69 -2.44 1.90
N PHE A 88 4.69 -3.27 1.58
CA PHE A 88 3.97 -4.08 2.55
C PHE A 88 4.53 -5.49 2.62
N SER A 89 4.98 -5.90 3.81
CA SER A 89 5.40 -7.26 4.10
C SER A 89 4.25 -8.08 4.69
N GLY A 90 3.59 -8.88 3.87
CA GLY A 90 2.56 -9.82 4.31
C GLY A 90 1.50 -10.10 3.25
N ASP A 91 0.51 -10.90 3.63
CA ASP A 91 -0.69 -11.13 2.83
C ASP A 91 -1.78 -10.11 3.19
N ALA A 92 -2.22 -9.33 2.19
CA ALA A 92 -3.25 -8.32 2.33
C ALA A 92 -4.67 -8.84 2.03
N THR A 93 -4.82 -10.11 1.59
CA THR A 93 -6.12 -10.68 1.21
C THR A 93 -7.16 -10.57 2.32
N ALA A 94 -6.77 -10.82 3.57
CA ALA A 94 -7.65 -10.73 4.74
C ALA A 94 -8.18 -9.31 5.00
N LEU A 95 -7.58 -8.27 4.41
CA LEU A 95 -8.03 -6.89 4.54
C LEU A 95 -9.21 -6.56 3.60
N ALA A 96 -9.48 -7.42 2.61
CA ALA A 96 -10.55 -7.23 1.62
C ALA A 96 -11.92 -7.59 2.20
N VAL A 97 -12.38 -6.80 3.18
CA VAL A 97 -13.65 -6.99 3.88
C VAL A 97 -14.67 -5.91 3.48
N GLY A 98 -15.90 -6.32 3.17
CA GLY A 98 -16.96 -5.40 2.76
C GLY A 98 -18.01 -6.05 1.85
N GLU A 99 -19.22 -5.48 1.88
CA GLU A 99 -20.38 -5.96 1.13
C GLU A 99 -20.19 -5.84 -0.39
N THR A 100 -19.50 -4.80 -0.85
CA THR A 100 -19.23 -4.55 -2.27
C THR A 100 -17.73 -4.61 -2.56
N SER A 101 -17.37 -4.88 -3.81
CA SER A 101 -15.97 -4.89 -4.26
C SER A 101 -15.28 -3.54 -4.06
N ASP A 102 -15.97 -2.43 -4.29
CA ASP A 102 -15.46 -1.09 -4.00
C ASP A 102 -15.16 -0.91 -2.51
N LYS A 103 -16.08 -1.35 -1.62
CA LYS A 103 -15.86 -1.30 -0.16
C LYS A 103 -14.67 -2.19 0.25
N ARG A 104 -14.50 -3.37 -0.35
CA ARG A 104 -13.34 -4.24 -0.10
C ARG A 104 -12.03 -3.58 -0.53
N PHE A 105 -12.00 -2.91 -1.70
CA PHE A 105 -10.83 -2.15 -2.14
C PHE A 105 -10.45 -1.05 -1.13
N GLU A 106 -11.43 -0.26 -0.69
CA GLU A 106 -11.19 0.80 0.30
C GLU A 106 -10.76 0.26 1.67
N ALA A 107 -11.23 -0.93 2.07
CA ALA A 107 -10.79 -1.61 3.28
C ALA A 107 -9.30 -2.03 3.19
N VAL A 108 -8.88 -2.58 2.04
CA VAL A 108 -7.46 -2.92 1.79
C VAL A 108 -6.60 -1.67 1.83
N MET A 109 -6.99 -0.61 1.11
CA MET A 109 -6.27 0.67 1.12
C MET A 109 -6.09 1.18 2.55
N ARG A 110 -7.18 1.22 3.34
CA ARG A 110 -7.11 1.67 4.75
C ARG A 110 -6.22 0.77 5.61
N GLY A 111 -6.26 -0.55 5.39
CA GLY A 111 -5.45 -1.52 6.13
C GLY A 111 -3.96 -1.41 5.82
N LEU A 112 -3.59 -1.12 4.57
CA LEU A 112 -2.20 -0.91 4.15
C LEU A 112 -1.64 0.46 4.56
N HIS A 113 -2.50 1.47 4.66
CA HIS A 113 -2.13 2.79 5.20
C HIS A 113 -1.94 2.79 6.72
N LYS A 114 -2.47 1.80 7.45
CA LYS A 114 -2.09 1.63 8.85
C LYS A 114 -0.64 1.16 8.89
N PRO A 115 0.26 1.82 9.65
CA PRO A 115 1.62 1.33 9.79
C PRO A 115 1.56 -0.13 10.24
N ASN A 116 2.10 -1.01 9.40
CA ASN A 116 2.09 -2.45 9.62
C ASN A 116 2.58 -2.73 11.04
N PRO A 117 1.80 -3.37 11.93
CA PRO A 117 2.27 -3.66 13.28
C PRO A 117 3.50 -4.61 13.29
N LYS A 118 3.82 -5.28 12.18
CA LYS A 118 5.09 -6.01 12.04
C LYS A 118 6.32 -5.11 11.85
N SER A 119 6.16 -3.82 11.54
CA SER A 119 7.24 -2.82 11.60
C SER A 119 7.29 -2.08 12.94
N GLN A 120 6.32 -2.32 13.84
CA GLN A 120 6.51 -2.11 15.28
C GLN A 120 7.31 -3.30 15.83
N GLN A 121 8.62 -3.31 15.56
CA GLN A 121 9.51 -3.79 16.61
C GLN A 121 9.21 -2.91 17.82
N ALA A 122 8.60 -3.53 18.83
CA ALA A 122 8.12 -2.92 20.05
C ALA A 122 9.10 -1.84 20.51
N GLY A 123 8.74 -0.58 20.25
CA GLY A 123 9.49 0.52 20.83
C GLY A 123 9.24 0.50 22.33
N GLU A 124 10.27 0.81 23.10
CA GLU A 124 10.15 0.98 24.54
C GLU A 124 9.18 2.13 24.83
N SER A 125 8.17 1.86 25.66
CA SER A 125 7.23 2.89 26.11
C SER A 125 7.93 3.76 27.15
N ILE A 126 8.08 5.04 26.85
CA ILE A 126 8.63 6.03 27.77
C ILE A 126 7.45 6.70 28.47
N ARG A 127 7.46 6.62 29.79
CA ARG A 127 6.41 7.17 30.66
C ARG A 127 6.95 8.30 31.52
N SER A 128 6.07 9.23 31.87
CA SER A 128 6.34 10.25 32.87
C SER A 128 6.30 9.65 34.28
N ASP A 129 6.72 10.44 35.27
CA ASP A 129 6.65 10.06 36.70
C ASP A 129 5.23 9.72 37.18
N ASN A 130 4.20 10.19 36.46
CA ASN A 130 2.79 9.90 36.72
C ASN A 130 2.27 8.69 35.91
N ASP A 131 3.16 7.80 35.44
CA ASP A 131 2.87 6.60 34.61
C ASP A 131 2.12 6.89 33.30
N THR A 132 2.11 8.15 32.85
CA THR A 132 1.49 8.53 31.57
C THR A 132 2.48 8.31 30.44
N GLN A 133 2.08 7.56 29.40
CA GLN A 133 2.94 7.35 28.24
C GLN A 133 3.12 8.64 27.43
N ILE A 134 4.35 9.13 27.40
CA ILE A 134 4.72 10.38 26.71
C ILE A 134 5.38 10.12 25.35
N ALA A 135 6.05 8.98 25.18
CA ALA A 135 6.70 8.65 23.92
C ALA A 135 6.86 7.14 23.71
N THR A 136 7.19 6.76 22.48
CA THR A 136 7.65 5.42 22.13
C THR A 136 9.01 5.55 21.46
N ALA A 137 10.02 4.83 21.94
CA ALA A 137 11.36 4.84 21.38
C ALA A 137 11.66 3.53 20.64
N SER A 138 11.99 3.61 19.36
CA SER A 138 12.50 2.49 18.57
C SER A 138 13.99 2.68 18.31
N ARG A 139 14.80 1.68 18.64
CA ARG A 139 16.25 1.68 18.36
C ARG A 139 16.57 0.66 17.26
N LYS A 140 17.30 1.11 16.25
CA LYS A 140 17.94 0.31 15.21
C LYS A 140 19.46 0.51 15.28
N LYS A 141 20.23 -0.32 14.56
CA LYS A 141 21.71 -0.35 14.60
C LYS A 141 22.37 1.02 14.40
N ASP A 142 21.73 1.92 13.65
CA ASP A 142 22.24 3.22 13.22
C ASP A 142 21.27 4.40 13.51
N LYS A 143 20.10 4.12 14.09
CA LYS A 143 19.04 5.13 14.24
C LYS A 143 18.21 4.92 15.49
N VAL A 144 17.94 6.02 16.20
CA VAL A 144 16.90 6.08 17.22
C VAL A 144 15.74 6.91 16.69
N VAL A 145 14.53 6.37 16.78
CA VAL A 145 13.28 7.05 16.43
C VAL A 145 12.47 7.24 17.70
N LEU A 146 12.19 8.49 18.05
CA LEU A 146 11.27 8.84 19.12
C LEU A 146 9.94 9.28 18.49
N THR A 147 8.84 8.66 18.91
CA THR A 147 7.48 9.03 18.50
C THR A 147 6.74 9.57 19.71
N ILE A 148 6.39 10.86 19.66
CA ILE A 148 5.60 11.56 20.67
C ILE A 148 4.24 11.82 20.05
N ASN A 149 3.17 11.36 20.71
CA ASN A 149 1.82 11.65 20.25
C ASN A 149 1.40 13.02 20.79
N SER A 150 1.20 13.99 19.90
CA SER A 150 0.82 15.37 20.25
C SER A 150 -0.47 15.46 21.08
N ASN A 151 -1.34 14.44 21.02
CA ASN A 151 -2.58 14.41 21.80
C ASN A 151 -2.38 14.05 23.28
N ASN A 152 -1.24 13.44 23.63
CA ASN A 152 -1.00 12.90 24.98
C ASN A 152 0.11 13.64 25.74
N ALA A 153 0.76 14.61 25.11
CA ALA A 153 2.01 15.18 25.59
C ALA A 153 2.00 16.71 25.73
N ASP A 154 0.84 17.37 25.67
CA ASP A 154 0.66 18.81 25.99
C ASP A 154 1.75 19.75 25.41
N GLY A 155 2.12 19.57 24.13
CA GLY A 155 3.14 20.40 23.47
C GLY A 155 4.60 20.04 23.78
N PHE A 156 4.86 18.98 24.57
CA PHE A 156 6.20 18.46 24.85
C PHE A 156 6.99 18.11 23.58
N GLY A 157 6.31 17.62 22.55
CA GLY A 157 6.96 17.33 21.25
C GLY A 157 7.60 18.58 20.63
N ASP A 158 6.86 19.68 20.58
CA ASP A 158 7.33 20.95 20.01
C ASP A 158 8.43 21.58 20.89
N TRP A 159 8.26 21.50 22.21
CA TRP A 159 9.29 21.90 23.16
C TRP A 159 10.58 21.09 22.95
N LEU A 160 10.50 19.76 22.84
CA LEU A 160 11.66 18.89 22.67
C LEU A 160 12.42 19.20 21.38
N VAL A 161 11.71 19.42 20.27
CA VAL A 161 12.34 19.81 18.99
C VAL A 161 13.13 21.10 19.13
N THR A 162 12.59 22.07 19.87
CA THR A 162 13.23 23.37 20.10
C THR A 162 14.47 23.26 21.00
N HIS A 163 14.46 22.35 21.97
CA HIS A 163 15.54 22.19 22.97
C HIS A 163 16.54 21.07 22.64
N LEU A 164 16.33 20.32 21.56
CA LEU A 164 17.15 19.13 21.25
C LEU A 164 18.64 19.46 21.08
N ALA A 165 18.95 20.61 20.49
CA ALA A 165 20.32 21.06 20.30
C ALA A 165 21.04 21.36 21.63
N GLU A 166 20.31 21.92 22.60
CA GLU A 166 20.82 22.17 23.94
C GLU A 166 21.00 20.87 24.72
N ILE A 167 20.01 19.98 24.69
CA ILE A 167 20.07 18.65 25.32
C ILE A 167 21.29 17.87 24.83
N HIS A 168 21.55 17.89 23.52
CA HIS A 168 22.71 17.24 22.93
C HIS A 168 24.04 17.87 23.40
N ARG A 169 24.09 19.20 23.58
CA ARG A 169 25.27 19.88 24.11
C ARG A 169 25.54 19.47 25.56
N ASN A 170 24.54 19.53 26.42
CA ASN A 170 24.65 19.14 27.83
C ASN A 170 25.05 17.67 27.99
N TRP A 171 24.51 16.79 27.14
CA TRP A 171 24.94 15.39 27.09
C TRP A 171 26.42 15.24 26.71
N LYS A 172 26.93 15.97 25.72
CA LYS A 172 28.35 15.95 25.36
C LYS A 172 29.25 16.45 26.49
N ASP A 173 28.84 17.52 27.16
CA ASP A 173 29.64 18.11 28.24
C ASP A 173 29.69 17.18 29.47
N SER A 174 28.58 16.48 29.76
CA SER A 174 28.50 15.52 30.87
C SER A 174 29.15 14.16 30.60
N THR A 175 29.33 13.77 29.34
CA THR A 175 29.97 12.48 28.99
C THR A 175 31.47 12.59 28.74
N GLY A 176 32.03 13.81 28.77
CA GLY A 176 33.45 14.07 28.51
C GLY A 176 33.77 13.82 27.04
N GLY A 177 33.96 14.90 26.28
CA GLY A 177 34.25 14.84 24.84
C GLY A 177 35.39 13.92 24.45
#